data_AF-A0A484CCD2-F1
#
_entry.id   AF-A0A484CCD2-F1
#
_cell.length_a   1.000
_cell.length_b   1.000
_cell.length_c   1.000
_cell.angle_alpha   90.00
_cell.angle_beta   90.00
_cell.angle_gamma   90.00
#
_symmetry.space_group_name_H-M   'P 1'
#
loop_
_entity.id
_entity.type
_entity.pdbx_description
1 polymer ?
#
loop_
_entity_poly.entity_id
_entity_poly.type
_entity_poly.pdbx_seq_one_letter_code
_entity_poly.pdbx_strand_id
1 'polypeptide(L)'
;MMETIFPLRRQTIVMSCPPVNDLMDLWPALKIESELYVEFQRITNQNLPNTCYAEVGRHLPQLMTLFRQKAPITGKTADALAEILKIHDEQEIHDIHTKRTTVLHALPVYLREDVSGFLRTCTDESDEPELDGVCSGLHYFHQ
;
A
#
# COMPACT_ATOMS: atom_id res chain seq x y z
N MET A 1 -27.29 1.07 6.46
CA MET A 1 -27.52 1.40 5.04
C MET A 1 -26.57 0.64 4.09
N MET A 2 -25.30 0.39 4.45
CA MET A 2 -24.40 -0.44 3.62
C MET A 2 -24.72 -1.96 3.65
N GLU A 3 -25.22 -2.49 4.77
CA GLU A 3 -25.49 -3.93 4.90
C GLU A 3 -26.55 -4.45 3.92
N THR A 4 -27.54 -3.62 3.58
CA THR A 4 -28.63 -3.98 2.66
C THR A 4 -28.19 -4.01 1.19
N ILE A 5 -27.01 -3.46 0.86
CA ILE A 5 -26.51 -3.32 -0.52
C ILE A 5 -25.42 -4.37 -0.81
N PHE A 6 -24.83 -4.97 0.22
CA PHE A 6 -23.76 -5.97 0.07
C PHE A 6 -24.12 -7.15 -0.86
N PRO A 7 -25.31 -7.79 -0.75
CA PRO A 7 -25.66 -8.88 -1.66
C PRO A 7 -25.71 -8.43 -3.12
N LEU A 8 -26.21 -7.21 -3.38
CA LEU A 8 -26.26 -6.62 -4.71
C LEU A 8 -24.86 -6.32 -5.24
N ARG A 9 -23.98 -5.76 -4.40
CA ARG A 9 -22.57 -5.51 -4.76
C ARG A 9 -21.85 -6.79 -5.16
N ARG A 10 -21.95 -7.82 -4.34
CA ARG A 10 -21.36 -9.13 -4.62
C ARG A 10 -21.92 -9.74 -5.91
N GLN A 11 -23.23 -9.64 -6.13
CA GLN A 11 -23.85 -10.13 -7.35
C GLN A 11 -23.28 -9.40 -8.59
N THR A 12 -23.11 -8.09 -8.54
CA THR A 12 -22.48 -7.32 -9.62
C THR A 12 -21.05 -7.81 -9.89
N ILE A 13 -20.18 -7.94 -8.87
CA ILE A 13 -18.81 -8.44 -9.07
C ILE A 13 -18.80 -9.83 -9.73
N VAL A 14 -19.61 -10.76 -9.22
CA VAL A 14 -19.60 -12.15 -9.68
C VAL A 14 -20.20 -12.29 -11.09
N MET A 15 -21.21 -11.48 -11.43
CA MET A 15 -21.92 -11.60 -12.70
C MET A 15 -21.28 -10.78 -13.82
N SER A 16 -20.77 -9.57 -13.53
CA SER A 16 -20.27 -8.68 -14.56
C SER A 16 -18.77 -8.46 -14.54
N CYS A 17 -18.05 -8.91 -13.49
CA CYS A 17 -16.60 -8.75 -13.31
C CYS A 17 -16.09 -7.39 -13.83
N PRO A 18 -16.66 -6.27 -13.32
CA PRO A 18 -16.37 -4.96 -13.89
C PRO A 18 -14.90 -4.59 -13.64
N PRO A 19 -14.30 -3.75 -14.52
CA PRO A 19 -13.01 -3.13 -14.26
C PRO A 19 -12.98 -2.42 -12.90
N VAL A 20 -11.79 -2.37 -12.27
CA VAL A 20 -11.63 -1.75 -10.95
C VAL A 20 -12.06 -0.28 -10.96
N ASN A 21 -11.78 0.46 -12.04
CA ASN A 21 -12.19 1.86 -12.15
C ASN A 21 -13.71 2.02 -12.09
N ASP A 22 -14.45 1.19 -12.83
CA ASP A 22 -15.91 1.20 -12.82
C ASP A 22 -16.47 0.83 -11.44
N LEU A 23 -15.82 -0.09 -10.73
CA LEU A 23 -16.17 -0.45 -9.35
C LEU A 23 -16.03 0.74 -8.39
N MET A 24 -14.94 1.51 -8.55
CA MET A 24 -14.63 2.67 -7.72
C MET A 24 -15.61 3.83 -7.95
N ASP A 25 -16.18 3.94 -9.15
CA ASP A 25 -17.21 4.93 -9.46
C ASP A 25 -18.60 4.48 -9.00
N LEU A 26 -18.91 3.18 -9.11
CA LEU A 26 -20.16 2.61 -8.60
C LEU A 26 -20.22 2.64 -7.07
N TRP A 27 -19.10 2.36 -6.39
CA TRP A 27 -19.01 2.34 -4.94
C TRP A 27 -17.90 3.27 -4.43
N PRO A 28 -18.17 4.59 -4.38
CA PRO A 28 -17.20 5.58 -3.91
C PRO A 28 -16.67 5.30 -2.50
N ALA A 29 -17.44 4.60 -1.66
CA ALA A 29 -17.00 4.18 -0.32
C ALA A 29 -15.74 3.30 -0.34
N LEU A 30 -15.46 2.55 -1.42
CA LEU A 30 -14.21 1.78 -1.53
C LEU A 30 -12.97 2.68 -1.65
N LYS A 31 -13.13 3.98 -1.92
CA LYS A 31 -12.06 4.98 -1.85
C LYS A 31 -11.70 5.34 -0.40
N ILE A 32 -12.55 4.99 0.57
CA ILE A 32 -12.32 5.20 2.00
C ILE A 32 -11.68 3.92 2.57
N GLU A 33 -10.52 4.06 3.19
CA GLU A 33 -9.70 2.94 3.66
C GLU A 33 -10.44 2.04 4.66
N SER A 34 -11.13 2.63 5.65
CA SER A 34 -11.87 1.88 6.66
C SER A 34 -13.03 1.06 6.07
N GLU A 35 -13.75 1.64 5.11
CA GLU A 35 -14.84 0.96 4.39
C GLU A 35 -14.31 -0.17 3.51
N LEU A 36 -13.16 0.04 2.84
CA LEU A 36 -12.49 -1.02 2.09
C LEU A 36 -12.12 -2.20 3.00
N TYR A 37 -11.59 -1.94 4.19
CA TYR A 37 -11.23 -2.99 5.14
C TYR A 37 -12.44 -3.76 5.64
N VAL A 38 -13.53 -3.06 5.96
CA VAL A 38 -14.79 -3.69 6.40
C VAL A 38 -15.37 -4.55 5.29
N GLU A 39 -15.44 -4.05 4.05
CA GLU A 39 -15.97 -4.79 2.92
C GLU A 39 -15.09 -6.01 2.56
N PHE A 40 -13.75 -5.84 2.57
CA PHE A 40 -12.83 -6.97 2.36
C PHE A 40 -13.02 -8.04 3.43
N GLN A 41 -13.09 -7.65 4.71
CA GLN A 41 -13.30 -8.58 5.80
C GLN A 41 -14.66 -9.27 5.70
N ARG A 42 -15.72 -8.56 5.31
CA ARG A 42 -17.05 -9.14 5.10
C ARG A 42 -17.07 -10.18 3.97
N ILE A 43 -16.28 -9.99 2.91
CA ILE A 43 -16.21 -10.93 1.77
C ILE A 43 -15.35 -12.14 2.09
N THR A 44 -14.18 -11.90 2.69
CA THR A 44 -13.10 -12.91 2.80
C THR A 44 -12.97 -13.52 4.19
N ASN A 45 -13.62 -12.93 5.20
CA ASN A 45 -13.40 -13.18 6.62
C ASN A 45 -11.93 -12.96 7.08
N GLN A 46 -11.14 -12.21 6.31
CA GLN A 46 -9.75 -11.88 6.65
C GLN A 46 -9.61 -10.40 6.98
N ASN A 47 -8.74 -10.09 7.95
CA ASN A 47 -8.33 -8.71 8.22
C ASN A 47 -7.27 -8.29 7.19
N LEU A 48 -7.62 -7.37 6.29
CA LEU A 48 -6.75 -7.00 5.16
C LEU A 48 -5.39 -6.47 5.62
N PRO A 49 -5.28 -5.45 6.52
CA PRO A 49 -3.99 -4.96 6.97
C PRO A 49 -3.12 -6.06 7.57
N ASN A 50 -3.65 -6.85 8.50
CA ASN A 50 -2.89 -7.88 9.19
C ASN A 50 -2.38 -8.95 8.22
N THR A 51 -3.23 -9.39 7.30
CA THR A 51 -2.88 -10.41 6.31
C THR A 51 -1.84 -9.89 5.32
N CYS A 52 -2.04 -8.68 4.80
CA CYS A 52 -1.12 -8.04 3.87
C CYS A 52 0.26 -7.86 4.52
N TYR A 53 0.32 -7.25 5.71
CA TYR A 53 1.58 -7.00 6.40
C TYR A 53 2.27 -8.29 6.87
N ALA A 54 1.52 -9.33 7.22
CA ALA A 54 2.10 -10.64 7.53
C ALA A 54 2.80 -11.23 6.31
N GLU A 55 2.16 -11.20 5.13
CA GLU A 55 2.75 -11.72 3.89
C GLU A 55 3.93 -10.89 3.39
N VAL A 56 3.84 -9.55 3.45
CA VAL A 56 5.00 -8.68 3.18
C VAL A 56 6.13 -9.00 4.16
N GLY A 57 5.78 -9.14 5.45
CA GLY A 57 6.67 -9.52 6.55
C GLY A 57 7.46 -10.79 6.26
N ARG A 58 6.76 -11.82 5.76
CA ARG A 58 7.32 -13.13 5.43
C ARG A 58 8.42 -13.05 4.36
N HIS A 59 8.33 -12.08 3.45
CA HIS A 59 9.27 -11.92 2.34
C HIS A 59 10.35 -10.84 2.55
N LEU A 60 10.28 -10.07 3.64
CA LEU A 60 11.23 -8.97 3.91
C LEU A 60 12.71 -9.40 3.77
N PRO A 61 13.18 -10.52 4.36
CA PRO A 61 14.61 -10.83 4.31
C PRO A 61 15.08 -11.06 2.87
N GLN A 62 14.29 -11.79 2.08
CA GLN A 62 14.61 -12.13 0.69
C GLN A 62 14.59 -10.88 -0.20
N LEU A 63 13.55 -10.05 -0.06
CA LEU A 63 13.43 -8.81 -0.82
C LEU A 63 14.57 -7.85 -0.50
N MET A 64 14.94 -7.69 0.78
CA MET A 64 16.06 -6.84 1.14
C MET A 64 17.40 -7.34 0.61
N THR A 65 17.62 -8.65 0.60
CA THR A 65 18.80 -9.23 -0.04
C THR A 65 18.83 -8.92 -1.54
N LEU A 66 17.70 -9.08 -2.25
CA LEU A 66 17.62 -8.78 -3.68
C LEU A 66 17.91 -7.30 -3.98
N PHE A 67 17.36 -6.38 -3.19
CA PHE A 67 17.59 -4.95 -3.37
C PHE A 67 19.07 -4.60 -3.14
N ARG A 68 19.68 -5.13 -2.07
CA ARG A 68 21.11 -4.91 -1.79
C ARG A 68 22.03 -5.53 -2.84
N GLN A 69 21.66 -6.65 -3.44
CA GLN A 69 22.40 -7.23 -4.57
C GLN A 69 22.30 -6.39 -5.84
N LYS A 70 21.18 -5.68 -6.02
CA LYS A 70 20.91 -4.85 -7.20
C LYS A 70 21.53 -3.46 -7.11
N ALA A 71 21.53 -2.86 -5.93
CA ALA A 71 22.01 -1.50 -5.67
C ALA A 71 23.45 -1.18 -6.14
N PRO A 72 24.46 -2.07 -6.04
CA PRO A 72 25.82 -1.75 -6.50
C PRO A 72 25.98 -1.83 -8.03
N ILE A 73 24.96 -2.29 -8.76
CA ILE A 73 25.01 -2.34 -10.23
C ILE A 73 24.81 -0.92 -10.78
N THR A 74 25.29 -0.62 -11.98
CA THR A 74 25.06 0.69 -12.62
C THR A 74 23.69 0.78 -13.28
N GLY A 75 23.01 1.91 -13.12
CA GLY A 75 21.83 2.32 -13.88
C GLY A 75 20.70 2.84 -13.01
N LYS A 76 19.75 3.57 -13.62
CA LYS A 76 18.70 4.33 -12.92
C LYS A 76 17.98 3.55 -11.80
N THR A 77 17.60 2.29 -12.05
CA THR A 77 16.97 1.43 -11.05
C THR A 77 17.89 1.15 -9.87
N ALA A 78 19.16 0.85 -10.12
CA ALA A 78 20.11 0.56 -9.07
C ALA A 78 20.47 1.82 -8.27
N ASP A 79 20.60 2.97 -8.93
CA ASP A 79 20.80 4.27 -8.28
C ASP A 79 19.63 4.59 -7.33
N ALA A 80 18.39 4.41 -7.80
CA ALA A 80 17.19 4.62 -6.96
C ALA A 80 17.11 3.63 -5.78
N LEU A 81 17.46 2.35 -5.99
CA LEU A 81 17.53 1.37 -4.91
C LEU A 81 18.62 1.71 -3.89
N ALA A 82 19.78 2.21 -4.34
CA ALA A 82 20.86 2.62 -3.47
C ALA A 82 20.44 3.79 -2.56
N GLU A 83 19.73 4.79 -3.10
CA GLU A 83 19.19 5.89 -2.30
C GLU A 83 18.16 5.41 -1.27
N ILE A 84 17.21 4.53 -1.66
CA ILE A 84 16.22 3.98 -0.72
C ILE A 84 16.90 3.19 0.41
N LEU A 85 17.91 2.37 0.07
CA LEU A 85 18.67 1.60 1.04
C LEU A 85 19.51 2.49 1.95
N LYS A 86 20.11 3.55 1.43
CA LYS A 86 20.86 4.53 2.22
C LYS A 86 19.95 5.19 3.26
N ILE A 87 18.77 5.65 2.86
CA ILE A 87 17.79 6.22 3.79
C ILE A 87 17.40 5.20 4.87
N HIS A 88 17.23 3.93 4.51
CA HIS A 88 16.94 2.87 5.49
C HIS A 88 18.11 2.64 6.47
N ASP A 89 19.34 2.56 5.95
CA ASP A 89 20.53 2.26 6.75
C ASP A 89 20.93 3.45 7.65
N GLU A 90 20.50 4.69 7.33
CA GLU A 90 20.68 5.90 8.15
C GLU A 90 19.66 6.03 9.31
N GLN A 91 18.62 5.20 9.35
CA GLN A 91 17.64 5.21 10.45
C GLN A 91 18.23 4.65 11.74
N GLU A 92 17.90 5.27 12.88
CA GLU A 92 18.36 4.81 14.20
C GLU A 92 17.70 3.48 14.64
N ILE A 93 16.49 3.20 14.13
CA ILE A 93 15.68 2.02 14.49
C ILE A 93 15.42 1.16 13.24
N HIS A 94 15.84 -0.11 13.28
CA HIS A 94 15.62 -1.09 12.22
C HIS A 94 14.61 -2.18 12.61
N ASP A 95 13.41 -1.75 13.01
CA ASP A 95 12.31 -2.64 13.36
C ASP A 95 11.59 -3.23 12.13
N ILE A 96 10.49 -3.95 12.36
CA ILE A 96 9.73 -4.56 11.27
C ILE A 96 9.00 -3.51 10.41
N HIS A 97 8.61 -2.38 10.98
CA HIS A 97 7.88 -1.32 10.29
C HIS A 97 8.80 -0.60 9.31
N THR A 98 10.01 -0.23 9.75
CA THR A 98 10.97 0.44 8.87
C THR A 98 11.38 -0.45 7.70
N LYS A 99 11.57 -1.76 7.94
CA LYS A 99 11.84 -2.74 6.88
C LYS A 99 10.67 -2.88 5.90
N ARG A 100 9.42 -2.92 6.39
CA ARG A 100 8.24 -2.96 5.54
C ARG A 100 8.14 -1.73 4.66
N THR A 101 8.34 -0.54 5.22
CA THR A 101 8.35 0.72 4.47
C THR A 101 9.41 0.70 3.38
N THR A 102 10.65 0.33 3.70
CA THR A 102 11.72 0.22 2.70
C THR A 102 11.38 -0.77 1.59
N VAL A 103 10.82 -1.94 1.93
CA VAL A 103 10.41 -2.92 0.92
C VAL A 103 9.30 -2.37 0.01
N LEU A 104 8.28 -1.75 0.58
CA LEU A 104 7.16 -1.20 -0.18
C LEU A 104 7.63 -0.10 -1.15
N HIS A 105 8.61 0.71 -0.74
CA HIS A 105 9.20 1.74 -1.60
C HIS A 105 10.13 1.17 -2.69
N ALA A 106 10.92 0.15 -2.35
CA ALA A 106 11.90 -0.42 -3.27
C ALA A 106 11.29 -1.39 -4.29
N LEU A 107 10.19 -2.07 -3.96
CA LEU A 107 9.61 -3.12 -4.80
C LEU A 107 9.20 -2.63 -6.21
N PRO A 108 8.45 -1.52 -6.37
CA PRO A 108 8.10 -1.03 -7.69
C PRO A 108 9.32 -0.57 -8.50
N VAL A 109 10.30 0.05 -7.82
CA VAL A 109 11.58 0.45 -8.43
C VAL A 109 12.32 -0.77 -8.98
N TYR A 110 12.39 -1.84 -8.18
CA TYR A 110 13.04 -3.10 -8.56
C TYR A 110 12.35 -3.78 -9.75
N LEU A 111 11.01 -3.78 -9.77
CA LEU A 111 10.20 -4.34 -10.86
C LEU A 111 10.17 -3.45 -12.11
N ARG A 112 10.78 -2.27 -12.06
CA ARG A 112 10.80 -1.26 -13.14
C ARG A 112 9.40 -0.75 -13.50
N GLU A 113 8.50 -0.76 -12.53
CA GLU A 113 7.18 -0.16 -12.69
C GLU A 113 7.31 1.35 -12.63
N ASP A 114 6.43 2.06 -13.34
CA ASP A 114 6.35 3.52 -13.24
C ASP A 114 5.86 3.87 -11.83
N VAL A 115 6.80 4.30 -10.99
CA VAL A 115 6.56 4.68 -9.60
C VAL A 115 5.83 6.00 -9.44
N SER A 116 5.71 6.82 -10.50
CA SER A 116 5.14 8.17 -10.42
C SER A 116 3.67 8.22 -9.97
N GLY A 117 2.96 7.08 -10.01
CA GLY A 117 1.59 6.93 -9.50
C GLY A 117 1.35 5.76 -8.54
N PHE A 118 2.35 4.93 -8.24
CA PHE A 118 2.15 3.70 -7.45
C PHE A 118 2.19 3.97 -5.93
N LEU A 119 3.06 4.89 -5.50
CA LEU A 119 3.15 5.30 -4.09
C LEU A 119 2.97 6.81 -4.03
N ARG A 120 1.79 7.26 -3.61
CA ARG A 120 1.62 8.64 -3.17
C ARG A 120 2.28 8.74 -1.80
N THR A 121 3.53 9.18 -1.76
CA THR A 121 4.16 9.56 -0.49
C THR A 121 3.37 10.72 0.09
N CYS A 122 2.81 10.56 1.29
CA CYS A 122 2.31 11.68 2.06
C CYS A 122 3.51 12.55 2.43
N THR A 123 3.86 13.51 1.58
CA THR A 123 4.70 14.63 1.97
C THR A 123 3.81 15.60 2.75
N ASP A 124 4.22 15.93 3.97
CA ASP A 124 3.58 16.91 4.87
C ASP A 124 3.69 18.35 4.34
N GLU A 125 3.33 18.60 3.09
CA GLU A 125 3.08 19.94 2.59
C GLU A 125 1.59 20.23 2.74
N SER A 126 1.23 20.54 3.98
CA SER A 126 -0.04 21.14 4.37
C SER A 126 -0.14 22.53 3.76
N ASP A 127 -0.82 22.63 2.62
CA ASP A 127 -1.60 23.81 2.27
C ASP A 127 -3.04 23.36 2.01
N GLU A 128 -3.84 23.35 3.08
CA GLU A 128 -5.30 23.16 3.05
C GLU A 128 -5.99 24.48 2.67
N PRO A 129 -7.12 24.40 1.96
CA PRO A 129 -8.37 24.53 2.71
C PRO A 129 -9.41 23.44 2.41
N GLU A 130 -9.85 22.73 3.47
CA GLU A 130 -11.22 22.48 3.96
C GLU A 130 -12.26 21.99 2.91
N LEU A 131 -12.97 20.85 2.98
CA LEU A 131 -13.44 19.83 3.95
C LEU A 131 -13.87 18.61 3.07
N ASP A 132 -13.92 17.33 3.41
CA ASP A 132 -14.23 16.58 4.63
C ASP A 132 -13.76 15.11 4.40
N GLY A 133 -13.27 14.42 5.43
CA GLY A 133 -13.24 12.96 5.44
C GLY A 133 -11.91 12.20 5.51
N VAL A 134 -10.88 12.78 6.13
CA VAL A 134 -9.83 12.10 6.92
C VAL A 134 -8.80 11.23 6.17
N CYS A 135 -7.67 11.88 5.91
CA CYS A 135 -6.34 11.28 5.80
C CYS A 135 -5.96 10.69 7.18
N SER A 136 -5.84 9.36 7.30
CA SER A 136 -5.37 8.69 8.53
C SER A 136 -4.48 7.48 8.27
N GLY A 137 -3.75 7.48 7.15
CA GLY A 137 -2.90 6.34 6.75
C GLY A 137 -1.58 6.19 7.52
N LEU A 138 -1.16 7.17 8.33
CA LEU A 138 0.17 7.14 8.98
C LEU A 138 0.18 7.38 10.49
N HIS A 139 -0.98 7.64 11.11
CA HIS A 139 -1.05 7.92 12.56
C HIS A 139 -1.36 6.70 13.44
N TYR A 140 -1.53 5.51 12.85
CA TYR A 140 -1.67 4.24 13.59
C TYR A 140 -0.39 3.38 13.49
N PHE A 141 0.77 4.00 13.69
CA PHE A 141 2.06 3.30 13.72
C PHE A 141 2.55 2.92 15.13
N HIS A 142 1.66 2.87 16.13
CA HIS A 142 2.03 2.51 17.51
C HIS A 142 0.95 1.73 18.28
N GLN A 143 0.43 0.64 17.69
CA GLN A 143 -0.14 -0.44 18.49
C GLN A 143 -0.01 -1.81 17.85
#